data_AF-A0A0N1HUE2-F1
#
_entry.id   AF-A0A0N1HUE2-F1
#
_cell.length_a   1.000
_cell.length_b   1.000
_cell.length_c   1.000
_cell.angle_alpha   90.00
_cell.angle_beta   90.00
_cell.angle_gamma   90.00
#
_symmetry.space_group_name_H-M   'P 1'
#
loop_
_entity.id
_entity.type
_entity.pdbx_description
1 polymer ?
#
loop_
_entity_poly.entity_id
_entity_poly.type
_entity_poly.pdbx_seq_one_letter_code
_entity_poly.pdbx_strand_id
1 'polypeptide(L)'
;MSDLQRSFAKAHISKPPPRPLSFNDVEEEDDDDLTNLRPTSPNDSSSSASSASSTGTIVPSPSQNLFERPKASTIKSRSAPLPWQDYFGQELFFPNPHQPDLIHHAYLTPPSSNGPLIVTHHGAGSSGLSFAAFFAELTKTLPTAGILSLDARDHGLTTTPDNLPLDLTLPTLAADLAASS
;
A
#
# COMPACT_ATOMS: atom_id res chain seq x y z
N MET A 1 17.35 27.79 29.15
CA MET A 1 16.19 27.01 28.66
C MET A 1 15.26 28.00 27.97
N SER A 2 14.94 27.77 26.70
CA SER A 2 14.50 28.80 25.73
C SER A 2 12.99 29.06 25.77
N ASP A 3 12.60 30.32 25.96
CA ASP A 3 11.22 30.82 26.11
C ASP A 3 10.43 30.94 24.78
N LEU A 4 10.81 30.20 23.74
CA LEU A 4 10.26 30.32 22.39
C LEU A 4 9.13 29.32 22.06
N GLN A 5 8.73 28.45 23.01
CA GLN A 5 7.78 27.36 22.75
C GLN A 5 6.35 27.60 23.28
N ARG A 6 6.02 28.80 23.77
CA ARG A 6 4.68 29.08 24.34
C ARG A 6 3.71 29.88 23.47
N SER A 7 4.05 30.24 22.24
CA SER A 7 3.25 31.20 21.43
C SER A 7 2.40 30.63 20.29
N PHE A 8 2.34 29.31 20.05
CA PHE A 8 1.58 28.76 18.92
C PHE A 8 0.25 28.06 19.26
N ALA A 9 -0.12 27.97 20.54
CA ALA A 9 -1.33 27.25 20.98
C ALA A 9 -2.59 28.15 21.16
N LYS A 10 -2.71 29.25 20.41
CA LYS A 10 -3.87 30.17 20.57
C LYS A 10 -4.30 30.89 19.29
N ALA A 11 -4.54 30.13 18.22
CA ALA A 11 -5.37 30.60 17.10
C ALA A 11 -5.96 29.38 16.38
N HIS A 12 -7.21 29.47 15.92
CA HIS A 12 -8.02 28.45 15.23
C HIS A 12 -9.02 27.62 16.05
N ILE A 13 -9.67 28.22 17.05
CA ILE A 13 -11.02 27.80 17.46
C ILE A 13 -11.95 29.02 17.32
N SER A 14 -12.45 29.24 16.11
CA SER A 14 -13.65 30.06 15.84
C SER A 14 -14.05 30.00 14.37
N LYS A 15 -14.60 28.86 13.93
CA LYS A 15 -15.64 28.82 12.89
C LYS A 15 -16.26 27.42 12.82
N PRO A 16 -17.57 27.26 13.06
CA PRO A 16 -18.25 26.01 12.77
C PRO A 16 -18.36 25.80 11.24
N PRO A 17 -18.34 24.55 10.76
CA PRO A 17 -18.50 24.24 9.34
C PRO A 17 -19.91 24.61 8.84
N PRO A 18 -20.06 25.02 7.56
CA PRO A 18 -21.37 25.29 6.99
C PRO A 18 -22.23 24.02 6.95
N ARG A 19 -23.52 24.19 7.26
CA ARG A 19 -24.55 23.14 7.34
C ARG A 19 -24.78 22.51 5.95
N PRO A 20 -25.00 21.19 5.84
CA PRO A 20 -25.29 20.53 4.56
C PRO A 20 -26.60 21.05 3.97
N LEU A 21 -26.61 21.24 2.64
CA LEU A 21 -27.76 21.68 1.87
C LEU A 21 -28.83 20.58 1.86
N SER A 22 -30.04 20.97 2.24
CA SER A 22 -31.25 20.15 2.27
C SER A 22 -31.71 19.81 0.85
N PHE A 23 -32.01 18.53 0.62
CA PHE A 23 -32.85 18.08 -0.49
C PHE A 23 -34.28 18.64 -0.33
N ASN A 24 -34.80 19.31 -1.36
CA ASN A 24 -36.16 19.13 -1.90
C ASN A 24 -36.43 20.11 -3.06
N ASP A 25 -36.85 19.51 -4.17
CA ASP A 25 -37.90 19.90 -5.12
C ASP A 25 -37.98 21.36 -5.61
N VAL A 26 -37.60 21.58 -6.87
CA VAL A 26 -38.32 22.48 -7.78
C VAL A 26 -38.33 21.87 -9.18
N GLU A 27 -39.54 21.70 -9.70
CA GLU A 27 -39.90 21.22 -11.03
C GLU A 27 -39.57 22.24 -12.15
N GLU A 28 -39.33 21.67 -13.33
CA GLU A 28 -39.49 22.13 -14.72
C GLU A 28 -39.56 23.63 -15.06
N GLU A 29 -38.74 24.06 -16.04
CA GLU A 29 -39.24 24.63 -17.31
C GLU A 29 -38.14 24.64 -18.38
N ASP A 30 -38.55 24.29 -19.59
CA ASP A 30 -37.80 24.11 -20.84
C ASP A 30 -37.18 25.41 -21.40
N ASP A 31 -36.05 25.28 -22.12
CA ASP A 31 -35.87 25.86 -23.46
C ASP A 31 -34.50 25.46 -24.07
N ASP A 32 -34.61 24.55 -25.03
CA ASP A 32 -33.86 24.33 -26.28
C ASP A 32 -32.34 24.58 -26.44
N ASP A 33 -31.71 23.49 -26.89
CA ASP A 33 -30.66 23.36 -27.92
C ASP A 33 -29.30 24.01 -27.68
N LEU A 34 -28.26 23.16 -27.51
CA LEU A 34 -26.98 23.25 -28.23
C LEU A 34 -26.04 22.10 -27.81
N THR A 35 -26.06 21.08 -28.65
CA THR A 35 -25.03 20.07 -28.97
C THR A 35 -23.66 20.11 -28.25
N ASN A 36 -23.32 18.98 -27.62
CA ASN A 36 -21.99 18.33 -27.56
C ASN A 36 -20.74 19.23 -27.48
N LEU A 37 -20.23 19.51 -26.27
CA LEU A 37 -18.85 19.99 -26.11
C LEU A 37 -18.12 19.31 -24.94
N ARG A 38 -17.41 18.24 -25.31
CA ARG A 38 -16.26 17.66 -24.61
C ARG A 38 -15.10 18.67 -24.63
N PRO A 39 -14.52 19.10 -23.50
CA PRO A 39 -13.30 19.89 -23.53
C PRO A 39 -12.09 18.95 -23.65
N THR A 40 -11.61 18.76 -24.87
CA THR A 40 -10.23 18.32 -25.12
C THR A 40 -9.33 19.54 -24.92
N SER A 41 -8.40 19.42 -23.97
CA SER A 41 -7.45 20.48 -23.60
C SER A 41 -6.68 21.02 -24.82
N PRO A 42 -6.67 22.34 -25.04
CA PRO A 42 -5.86 22.97 -26.07
C PRO A 42 -4.43 23.16 -25.55
N ASN A 43 -3.48 22.51 -26.20
CA ASN A 43 -2.06 22.81 -26.07
C ASN A 43 -1.76 24.01 -26.97
N ASP A 44 -1.47 25.19 -26.39
CA ASP A 44 -0.83 26.24 -27.18
C ASP A 44 -0.10 27.30 -26.35
N SER A 45 0.94 27.84 -27.00
CA SER A 45 1.73 29.05 -26.71
C SER A 45 2.84 28.94 -25.65
N SER A 46 4.08 28.73 -26.06
CA SER A 46 5.06 29.72 -26.57
C SER A 46 5.78 30.56 -25.51
N SER A 47 7.11 30.41 -25.55
CA SER A 47 8.11 31.48 -25.41
C SER A 47 8.40 32.05 -24.02
N SER A 48 9.38 31.44 -23.35
CA SER A 48 10.38 32.20 -22.61
C SER A 48 11.67 32.26 -23.44
N ALA A 49 11.79 33.34 -24.21
CA ALA A 49 13.05 33.80 -24.74
C ALA A 49 13.95 34.24 -23.57
N SER A 50 15.19 33.75 -23.52
CA SER A 50 16.40 34.60 -23.53
C SER A 50 17.67 33.80 -23.17
N SER A 51 18.52 33.65 -24.20
CA SER A 51 19.97 33.89 -24.20
C SER A 51 20.85 33.05 -23.25
N ALA A 52 21.50 31.98 -23.71
CA ALA A 52 22.71 31.91 -24.55
C ALA A 52 24.03 32.29 -23.86
N SER A 53 24.88 31.30 -23.57
CA SER A 53 26.26 31.22 -24.11
C SER A 53 27.06 30.11 -23.44
N SER A 54 27.32 29.02 -24.15
CA SER A 54 28.68 28.59 -24.52
C SER A 54 28.58 27.25 -25.27
N THR A 55 28.79 27.29 -26.58
CA THR A 55 28.88 26.08 -27.40
C THR A 55 30.29 25.50 -27.25
N GLY A 56 30.50 24.71 -26.21
CA GLY A 56 31.64 23.82 -26.12
C GLY A 56 31.16 22.40 -26.35
N THR A 57 31.11 21.93 -27.59
CA THR A 57 30.94 20.48 -27.84
C THR A 57 32.23 19.81 -27.43
N ILE A 58 32.37 19.48 -26.15
CA ILE A 58 33.37 18.54 -25.68
C ILE A 58 32.95 17.19 -26.23
N VAL A 59 33.62 16.74 -27.28
CA VAL A 59 33.53 15.35 -27.74
C VAL A 59 34.42 14.54 -26.80
N PRO A 60 33.87 13.79 -25.84
CA PRO A 60 34.69 12.93 -24.99
C PRO A 60 35.39 11.91 -25.88
N SER A 61 36.67 11.66 -25.58
CA SER A 61 37.45 10.68 -26.33
C SER A 61 36.72 9.32 -26.30
N PRO A 62 36.60 8.59 -27.42
CA PRO A 62 35.91 7.31 -27.47
C PRO A 62 36.44 6.27 -26.47
N SER A 63 37.65 6.47 -25.95
CA SER A 63 38.28 5.62 -24.94
C SER A 63 37.78 5.83 -23.51
N GLN A 64 37.00 6.88 -23.23
CA GLN A 64 36.56 7.18 -21.86
C GLN A 64 35.25 6.51 -21.45
N ASN A 65 34.53 5.83 -22.37
CA ASN A 65 33.35 5.02 -22.06
C ASN A 65 32.34 5.71 -21.10
N LEU A 66 32.25 7.04 -21.14
CA LEU A 66 31.48 7.84 -20.17
C LEU A 66 29.95 7.63 -20.30
N PHE A 67 29.52 6.98 -21.38
CA PHE A 67 28.14 6.57 -21.63
C PHE A 67 28.00 5.04 -21.76
N GLU A 68 29.05 4.26 -21.47
CA GLU A 68 28.88 2.81 -21.37
C GLU A 68 27.97 2.52 -20.19
N ARG A 69 26.84 1.87 -20.49
CA ARG A 69 25.99 1.26 -19.48
C ARG A 69 26.90 0.34 -18.66
N PRO A 70 27.01 0.54 -17.33
CA PRO A 70 27.85 -0.30 -16.49
C PRO A 70 27.51 -1.76 -16.79
N LYS A 71 28.51 -2.56 -17.19
CA LYS A 71 28.35 -4.00 -17.32
C LYS A 71 27.72 -4.47 -16.02
N ALA A 72 26.55 -5.10 -16.12
CA ALA A 72 25.74 -5.49 -14.98
C ALA A 72 26.60 -6.34 -14.05
N SER A 73 27.19 -5.69 -13.04
CA SER A 73 27.71 -6.36 -11.87
C SER A 73 26.54 -7.16 -11.31
N THR A 74 26.78 -8.38 -10.85
CA THR A 74 25.81 -9.28 -10.21
C THR A 74 25.34 -8.73 -8.85
N ILE A 75 25.10 -7.42 -8.76
CA ILE A 75 24.38 -6.75 -7.71
C ILE A 75 22.93 -7.14 -7.94
N LYS A 76 22.36 -7.99 -7.06
CA LYS A 76 20.92 -8.20 -6.98
C LYS A 76 20.25 -6.83 -7.15
N SER A 77 19.41 -6.69 -8.16
CA SER A 77 18.81 -5.39 -8.45
C SER A 77 18.11 -4.89 -7.18
N ARG A 78 18.29 -3.61 -6.84
CA ARG A 78 17.64 -3.00 -5.67
C ARG A 78 16.10 -3.04 -5.73
N SER A 79 15.54 -3.46 -6.86
CA SER A 79 14.12 -3.62 -7.14
C SER A 79 13.68 -5.09 -7.21
N ALA A 80 14.57 -6.05 -6.96
CA ALA A 80 14.18 -7.45 -6.89
C ALA A 80 13.28 -7.67 -5.66
N PRO A 81 12.19 -8.46 -5.78
CA PRO A 81 11.38 -8.84 -4.63
C PRO A 81 12.25 -9.50 -3.55
N LEU A 82 11.97 -9.16 -2.30
CA LEU A 82 12.62 -9.79 -1.16
C LEU A 82 11.91 -11.12 -0.84
N PRO A 83 12.64 -12.18 -0.47
CA PRO A 83 12.05 -13.44 -0.04
C PRO A 83 11.37 -13.27 1.32
N TRP A 84 10.22 -13.93 1.53
CA TRP A 84 9.49 -13.85 2.81
C TRP A 84 10.30 -14.44 3.97
N GLN A 85 11.20 -15.39 3.67
CA GLN A 85 12.07 -16.10 4.61
C GLN A 85 13.02 -15.16 5.37
N ASP A 86 13.24 -13.94 4.84
CA ASP A 86 14.02 -12.92 5.54
C ASP A 86 13.25 -12.33 6.75
N TYR A 87 11.94 -12.56 6.85
CA TYR A 87 11.04 -11.93 7.82
C TYR A 87 10.27 -12.91 8.71
N PHE A 88 9.92 -14.09 8.18
CA PHE A 88 9.12 -15.09 8.90
C PHE A 88 9.83 -16.42 9.03
N GLY A 89 9.55 -17.16 10.12
CA GLY A 89 10.18 -18.45 10.38
C GLY A 89 9.59 -19.61 9.59
N GLN A 90 8.29 -19.56 9.29
CA GLN A 90 7.54 -20.65 8.67
C GLN A 90 6.43 -20.11 7.76
N GLU A 91 6.07 -20.93 6.78
CA GLU A 91 4.91 -20.75 5.90
C GLU A 91 3.97 -21.92 6.15
N LEU A 92 2.68 -21.63 6.33
CA LEU A 92 1.67 -22.59 6.72
C LEU A 92 0.54 -22.60 5.71
N PHE A 93 0.06 -23.80 5.40
CA PHE A 93 -1.15 -24.06 4.64
C PHE A 93 -2.04 -24.98 5.46
N PHE A 94 -3.26 -24.57 5.75
CA PHE A 94 -4.19 -25.36 6.57
C PHE A 94 -5.62 -25.26 6.05
N PRO A 95 -6.36 -26.39 6.02
CA PRO A 95 -7.74 -26.40 5.56
C PRO A 95 -8.66 -25.72 6.59
N ASN A 96 -9.70 -25.03 6.11
CA ASN A 96 -10.75 -24.54 6.98
C ASN A 96 -11.52 -25.75 7.58
N PRO A 97 -11.71 -25.83 8.91
CA PRO A 97 -12.38 -26.95 9.58
C PRO A 97 -13.80 -27.25 9.08
N HIS A 98 -14.51 -26.23 8.60
CA HIS A 98 -15.87 -26.33 8.09
C HIS A 98 -15.93 -26.41 6.55
N GLN A 99 -14.85 -26.04 5.87
CA GLN A 99 -14.74 -26.01 4.41
C GLN A 99 -13.35 -26.55 4.00
N PRO A 100 -13.13 -27.87 3.98
CA PRO A 100 -11.79 -28.45 3.77
C PRO A 100 -11.11 -28.06 2.46
N ASP A 101 -11.89 -27.69 1.44
CA ASP A 101 -11.41 -27.25 0.13
C ASP A 101 -10.90 -25.79 0.14
N LEU A 102 -11.22 -25.00 1.18
CA LEU A 102 -10.64 -23.69 1.44
C LEU A 102 -9.35 -23.87 2.22
N ILE A 103 -8.22 -23.59 1.57
CA ILE A 103 -6.89 -23.70 2.16
C ILE A 103 -6.40 -22.30 2.51
N HIS A 104 -6.36 -22.02 3.82
CA HIS A 104 -5.81 -20.78 4.36
C HIS A 104 -4.29 -20.82 4.33
N HIS A 105 -3.71 -19.66 4.08
CA HIS A 105 -2.27 -19.46 4.10
C HIS A 105 -1.86 -18.44 5.16
N ALA A 106 -0.75 -18.70 5.85
CA ALA A 106 -0.20 -17.76 6.83
C ALA A 106 1.32 -17.89 6.97
N TYR A 107 1.96 -16.79 7.34
CA TYR A 107 3.34 -16.76 7.80
C TYR A 107 3.39 -16.80 9.34
N LEU A 108 4.23 -17.68 9.89
CA LEU A 108 4.38 -17.85 11.33
C LEU A 108 5.84 -17.69 11.77
N THR A 109 6.07 -16.86 12.77
CA THR A 109 7.25 -16.94 13.64
C THR A 109 6.73 -17.21 15.05
N PRO A 110 6.96 -18.40 15.63
CA PRO A 110 6.49 -18.69 16.98
C PRO A 110 7.12 -17.74 18.01
N PRO A 111 6.38 -17.31 19.05
CA PRO A 111 6.97 -16.56 20.14
C PRO A 111 8.00 -17.43 20.87
N SER A 112 9.02 -16.78 21.44
CA SER A 112 9.98 -17.46 22.32
C SER A 112 9.61 -17.21 23.78
N SER A 113 9.85 -18.22 24.64
CA SER A 113 9.49 -18.15 26.07
C SER A 113 8.01 -17.77 26.26
N ASN A 114 7.71 -16.83 27.17
CA ASN A 114 6.36 -16.31 27.42
C ASN A 114 6.05 -15.04 26.61
N GLY A 115 6.65 -14.87 25.43
CA GLY A 115 6.38 -13.72 24.56
C GLY A 115 4.99 -13.78 23.93
N PRO A 116 4.40 -12.62 23.55
CA PRO A 116 3.10 -12.60 22.92
C PRO A 116 3.15 -13.10 21.48
N LEU A 117 2.08 -13.75 21.02
CA LEU A 117 1.83 -13.97 19.60
C LEU A 117 1.03 -12.78 19.06
N ILE A 118 1.58 -12.07 18.08
CA ILE A 118 0.87 -10.99 17.39
C ILE A 118 0.13 -11.59 16.19
N VAL A 119 -1.19 -11.50 16.18
CA VAL A 119 -2.01 -11.94 15.04
C VAL A 119 -2.34 -10.73 14.18
N THR A 120 -2.01 -10.80 12.88
CA THR A 120 -2.20 -9.66 11.97
C THR A 120 -3.10 -10.00 10.81
N HIS A 121 -4.13 -9.18 10.60
CA HIS A 121 -5.05 -9.27 9.47
C HIS A 121 -4.82 -8.06 8.56
N HIS A 122 -4.55 -8.30 7.27
CA HIS A 122 -4.27 -7.21 6.32
C HIS A 122 -5.55 -6.53 5.82
N GLY A 123 -5.40 -5.39 5.14
CA GLY A 123 -6.49 -4.71 4.43
C GLY A 123 -6.66 -5.23 2.99
N ALA A 124 -7.76 -4.85 2.33
CA ALA A 124 -8.06 -5.26 0.96
C ALA A 124 -6.93 -4.89 -0.03
N GLY A 125 -6.71 -5.74 -1.04
CA GLY A 125 -5.68 -5.52 -2.07
C GLY A 125 -4.24 -5.76 -1.59
N SER A 126 -4.07 -6.43 -0.44
CA SER A 126 -2.76 -6.77 0.13
C SER A 126 -2.72 -8.23 0.60
N SER A 127 -1.66 -8.60 1.29
CA SER A 127 -1.48 -9.94 1.87
C SER A 127 -0.79 -9.88 3.24
N GLY A 128 -0.64 -11.03 3.91
CA GLY A 128 0.10 -11.20 5.15
C GLY A 128 1.56 -10.72 5.08
N LEU A 129 2.16 -10.62 3.89
CA LEU A 129 3.48 -10.02 3.70
C LEU A 129 3.55 -8.54 4.09
N SER A 130 2.41 -7.84 4.16
CA SER A 130 2.34 -6.43 4.57
C SER A 130 2.98 -6.17 5.93
N PHE A 131 2.99 -7.17 6.81
CA PHE A 131 3.48 -7.05 8.18
C PHE A 131 4.95 -7.48 8.34
N ALA A 132 5.63 -7.85 7.26
CA ALA A 132 7.03 -8.28 7.28
C ALA A 132 7.96 -7.23 7.91
N ALA A 133 7.94 -6.00 7.37
CA ALA A 133 8.77 -4.90 7.89
C ALA A 133 8.34 -4.48 9.30
N PHE A 134 7.03 -4.51 9.60
CA PHE A 134 6.51 -4.24 10.93
C PHE A 134 7.09 -5.22 11.96
N PHE A 135 7.06 -6.52 11.66
CA PHE A 135 7.57 -7.54 12.58
C PHE A 135 9.08 -7.46 12.76
N ALA A 136 9.83 -7.16 11.70
CA ALA A 136 11.27 -6.93 11.76
C ALA A 136 11.64 -5.75 12.67
N GLU A 137 10.82 -4.69 12.71
CA GLU A 137 11.03 -3.58 13.66
C GLU A 137 10.53 -3.92 15.07
N LEU A 138 9.38 -4.59 15.19
CA LEU A 138 8.80 -4.98 16.49
C LEU A 138 9.79 -5.83 17.29
N THR A 139 10.39 -6.83 16.67
CA THR A 139 11.33 -7.76 17.31
C THR A 139 12.60 -7.10 17.84
N LYS A 140 12.97 -5.92 17.34
CA LYS A 140 14.08 -5.13 17.93
C LYS A 140 13.73 -4.60 19.32
N THR A 141 12.45 -4.35 19.59
CA THR A 141 11.96 -3.85 20.88
C THR A 141 11.36 -4.94 21.76
N LEU A 142 10.79 -5.98 21.14
CA LEU A 142 10.20 -7.12 21.83
C LEU A 142 10.70 -8.44 21.20
N PRO A 143 11.95 -8.86 21.50
CA PRO A 143 12.59 -10.02 20.85
C PRO A 143 11.89 -11.36 21.09
N THR A 144 11.04 -11.44 22.12
CA THR A 144 10.29 -12.64 22.46
C THR A 144 8.97 -12.78 21.69
N ALA A 145 8.52 -11.73 21.00
CA ALA A 145 7.26 -11.76 20.27
C ALA A 145 7.33 -12.72 19.07
N GLY A 146 6.23 -13.44 18.86
CA GLY A 146 5.94 -14.15 17.63
C GLY A 146 4.95 -13.36 16.78
N ILE A 147 4.75 -13.82 15.55
CA ILE A 147 3.71 -13.31 14.65
C ILE A 147 3.03 -14.45 13.91
N LEU A 148 1.71 -14.34 13.78
CA LEU A 148 0.90 -15.10 12.82
C LEU A 148 0.29 -14.08 11.86
N SER A 149 0.82 -14.01 10.65
CA SER A 149 0.37 -13.09 9.59
C SER A 149 -0.33 -13.87 8.49
N LEU A 150 -1.66 -13.80 8.48
CA LEU A 150 -2.50 -14.57 7.56
C LEU A 150 -2.76 -13.84 6.25
N ASP A 151 -3.03 -14.62 5.22
CA ASP A 151 -3.69 -14.16 4.00
C ASP A 151 -5.20 -14.37 4.17
N ALA A 152 -5.98 -13.30 4.05
CA ALA A 152 -7.43 -13.38 4.09
C ALA A 152 -7.96 -14.23 2.92
N ARG A 153 -9.22 -14.67 3.03
CA ARG A 153 -9.93 -15.34 1.94
C ARG A 153 -9.75 -14.58 0.62
N ASP A 154 -9.41 -15.32 -0.44
CA ASP A 154 -9.21 -14.79 -1.79
C ASP A 154 -8.06 -13.77 -1.92
N HIS A 155 -7.12 -13.76 -0.98
CA HIS A 155 -5.92 -12.92 -1.00
C HIS A 155 -4.65 -13.75 -0.85
N GLY A 156 -3.53 -13.18 -1.29
CA GLY A 156 -2.20 -13.80 -1.18
C GLY A 156 -2.17 -15.22 -1.75
N LEU A 157 -1.82 -16.21 -0.93
CA LEU A 157 -1.77 -17.63 -1.31
C LEU A 157 -2.94 -18.45 -0.72
N THR A 158 -3.92 -17.82 -0.06
CA THR A 158 -5.13 -18.51 0.39
C THR A 158 -5.95 -18.94 -0.83
N THR A 159 -6.26 -20.22 -0.90
CA THR A 159 -6.94 -20.84 -2.05
C THR A 159 -8.40 -21.13 -1.71
N THR A 160 -9.32 -20.47 -2.43
CA THR A 160 -10.77 -20.72 -2.35
C THR A 160 -11.19 -21.54 -3.57
N PRO A 161 -12.01 -22.59 -3.44
CA PRO A 161 -12.41 -23.40 -4.58
C PRO A 161 -13.46 -22.67 -5.44
N ASP A 162 -13.38 -22.84 -6.76
CA ASP A 162 -14.21 -22.12 -7.75
C ASP A 162 -15.72 -22.36 -7.60
N ASN A 163 -16.11 -23.48 -6.99
CA ASN A 163 -17.50 -23.84 -6.75
C ASN A 163 -18.11 -23.14 -5.52
N LEU A 164 -17.30 -22.45 -4.73
CA LEU A 164 -17.76 -21.70 -3.57
C LEU A 164 -18.10 -20.26 -3.99
N PRO A 165 -19.30 -19.74 -3.70
CA PRO A 165 -19.58 -18.34 -3.96
C PRO A 165 -18.59 -17.45 -3.20
N LEU A 166 -18.13 -16.39 -3.86
CA LEU A 166 -17.24 -15.40 -3.24
C LEU A 166 -17.99 -14.67 -2.12
N ASP A 167 -17.65 -15.01 -0.88
CA ASP A 167 -18.17 -14.37 0.34
C ASP A 167 -17.04 -13.68 1.09
N LEU A 168 -16.91 -12.37 0.88
CA LEU A 168 -15.95 -11.50 1.56
C LEU A 168 -16.63 -10.63 2.64
N THR A 169 -17.76 -11.09 3.18
CA THR A 169 -18.46 -10.35 4.25
C THR A 169 -17.64 -10.35 5.53
N LEU A 170 -17.80 -9.31 6.36
CA LEU A 170 -17.10 -9.20 7.64
C LEU A 170 -17.32 -10.42 8.57
N PRO A 171 -18.53 -11.00 8.71
CA PRO A 171 -18.72 -12.19 9.53
C PRO A 171 -17.91 -13.39 9.03
N THR A 172 -17.87 -13.61 7.71
CA THR A 172 -17.12 -14.71 7.10
C THR A 172 -15.62 -14.54 7.28
N LEU A 173 -15.08 -13.34 7.01
CA LEU A 173 -13.67 -13.04 7.22
C LEU A 173 -13.26 -13.14 8.70
N ALA A 174 -14.13 -12.72 9.62
CA ALA A 174 -13.89 -12.86 11.06
C ALA A 174 -13.89 -14.33 11.50
N ALA A 175 -14.78 -15.16 10.93
CA ALA A 175 -14.82 -16.59 11.19
C ALA A 175 -13.58 -17.31 10.65
N ASP A 176 -13.12 -16.95 9.44
CA ASP A 176 -11.88 -17.46 8.87
C ASP A 176 -10.66 -17.14 9.75
N LEU A 177 -10.58 -15.90 10.25
CA LEU A 177 -9.52 -15.49 11.19
C LEU A 177 -9.58 -16.31 12.49
N ALA A 178 -10.75 -16.50 13.09
CA ALA A 178 -10.90 -17.28 14.31
C ALA A 178 -10.57 -18.78 14.12
N ALA A 179 -10.77 -19.31 12.91
CA ALA A 179 -10.41 -20.68 12.56
C ALA A 179 -8.89 -20.89 12.37
N SER A 180 -8.11 -19.79 12.29
CA SER A 180 -6.66 -19.82 12.09
C SER A 180 -5.83 -19.76 13.38
N SER A 181 -6.48 -19.57 14.54
CA SER A 181 -5.84 -19.38 15.86
C SER A 181 -5.98 -20.58 16.79
#